data_AF-A0A855GA10-F1
#
_entry.id   AF-A0A855GA10-F1
#
_cell.length_a   1.000
_cell.length_b   1.000
_cell.length_c   1.000
_cell.angle_alpha   90.00
_cell.angle_beta   90.00
_cell.angle_gamma   90.00
#
_symmetry.space_group_name_H-M   'P 1'
#
loop_
_entity.id
_entity.type
_entity.pdbx_description
1 polymer ?
#
loop_
_entity_poly.entity_id
_entity_poly.type
_entity_poly.pdbx_seq_one_letter_code
_entity_poly.pdbx_strand_id
1 'polypeptide(L)'
;MGNAHAEVGALQQAANKGLTEGADAVMKVTGKDIYGYCQKDIVAMAKASGLKSLKVYAKEDKTHIPKIYEWRAGMDKFAERKVQ
;
A
#
# COMPACT_ATOMS: atom_id res chain seq x y z
N MET A 1 7.57 13.62 -8.37
CA MET A 1 6.74 14.04 -7.22
C MET A 1 5.31 13.55 -7.46
N GLY A 2 5.06 12.24 -7.45
CA GLY A 2 3.80 11.69 -7.99
C GLY A 2 3.37 10.39 -7.34
N ASN A 3 2.10 10.37 -6.91
CA ASN A 3 1.30 9.31 -6.31
C ASN A 3 1.78 8.60 -5.05
N ALA A 4 3.01 8.04 -4.95
CA ALA A 4 3.46 7.29 -3.74
C ALA A 4 3.23 8.02 -2.40
N HIS A 5 3.29 9.36 -2.46
CA HIS A 5 3.07 10.23 -1.31
C HIS A 5 1.64 10.19 -0.77
N ALA A 6 0.63 9.84 -1.57
CA ALA A 6 -0.74 9.77 -1.09
C ALA A 6 -0.95 8.51 -0.23
N GLU A 7 -0.47 7.35 -0.69
CA GLU A 7 -0.57 6.10 0.09
C GLU A 7 0.29 6.16 1.35
N VAL A 8 1.54 6.60 1.21
CA VAL A 8 2.46 6.80 2.34
C VAL A 8 1.90 7.84 3.31
N GLY A 9 1.40 8.96 2.80
CA GLY A 9 0.80 10.02 3.62
C GLY A 9 -0.46 9.57 4.35
N ALA A 10 -1.29 8.72 3.75
CA ALA A 10 -2.47 8.14 4.39
C ALA A 10 -2.07 7.21 5.55
N LEU A 11 -1.10 6.32 5.33
CA LEU A 11 -0.56 5.44 6.36
C LEU A 11 0.11 6.23 7.49
N GLN A 12 0.91 7.24 7.16
CA GLN A 12 1.56 8.11 8.14
C GLN A 12 0.52 8.85 8.99
N GLN A 13 -0.54 9.37 8.39
CA GLN A 13 -1.61 10.04 9.13
C GLN A 13 -2.37 9.07 10.06
N ALA A 14 -2.61 7.83 9.64
CA ALA A 14 -3.21 6.81 10.49
C ALA A 14 -2.28 6.44 11.66
N ALA A 15 -0.98 6.31 11.39
CA ALA A 15 0.03 6.01 12.40
C ALA A 15 0.17 7.13 13.44
N ASN A 16 0.16 8.39 12.99
CA ASN A 16 0.18 9.56 13.87
C ASN A 16 -1.05 9.63 14.80
N LYS A 17 -2.14 8.95 14.44
CA LYS A 17 -3.34 8.81 15.27
C LYS A 17 -3.33 7.56 16.17
N GLY A 18 -2.25 6.78 16.15
CA GLY A 18 -2.09 5.55 16.94
C GLY A 18 -2.95 4.38 16.44
N LEU A 19 -3.39 4.39 15.18
CA LEU A 19 -4.38 3.41 14.67
C LEU A 19 -3.76 2.18 14.01
N THR A 20 -2.44 2.15 13.82
CA THR A 20 -1.78 1.19 12.93
C THR A 20 -1.04 0.07 13.67
N GLU A 21 -0.69 0.25 14.94
CA GLU A 21 0.13 -0.69 15.67
C GLU A 21 -0.57 -2.06 15.83
N GLY A 22 0.05 -3.11 15.30
CA GLY A 22 -0.51 -4.47 15.30
C GLY A 22 -1.73 -4.68 14.39
N ALA A 23 -2.18 -3.64 13.67
CA ALA A 23 -3.41 -3.67 12.90
C ALA A 23 -3.22 -4.27 11.50
N ASP A 24 -4.33 -4.75 10.92
CA ASP A 24 -4.44 -5.08 9.51
C ASP A 24 -5.01 -3.87 8.76
N ALA A 25 -4.40 -3.49 7.64
CA ALA A 25 -4.83 -2.35 6.83
C ALA A 25 -5.29 -2.78 5.43
N VAL A 26 -6.34 -2.11 4.94
CA VAL A 26 -6.82 -2.24 3.56
C VAL A 26 -6.87 -0.87 2.91
N MET A 27 -6.30 -0.75 1.72
CA MET A 27 -6.27 0.49 0.94
C MET A 27 -6.84 0.25 -0.46
N LYS A 28 -7.56 1.22 -0.99
CA LYS A 28 -7.99 1.27 -2.38
C LYS A 28 -7.31 2.44 -3.07
N VAL A 29 -6.63 2.19 -4.18
CA VAL A 29 -5.92 3.18 -4.99
C VAL A 29 -6.55 3.19 -6.38
N THR A 30 -6.95 4.36 -6.83
CA THR A 30 -7.51 4.62 -8.15
C THR A 30 -6.66 5.66 -8.87
N GLY A 31 -6.76 5.77 -10.20
CA GLY A 31 -5.90 6.66 -10.96
C GLY A 31 -4.72 5.93 -11.56
N LYS A 32 -3.54 6.18 -10.99
CA LYS A 32 -2.29 5.53 -11.41
C LYS A 32 -2.01 4.32 -10.53
N ASP A 33 -1.58 3.23 -11.15
CA ASP A 33 -1.13 2.03 -10.45
C ASP A 33 0.13 2.29 -9.60
N ILE A 34 0.34 1.47 -8.57
CA ILE A 34 1.49 1.55 -7.66
C ILE A 34 2.70 0.83 -8.27
N TYR A 35 3.32 1.44 -9.28
CA TYR A 35 4.50 0.86 -9.95
C TYR A 35 5.83 1.19 -9.25
N GLY A 36 6.72 0.20 -9.21
CA GLY A 36 8.16 0.41 -8.99
C GLY A 36 8.51 0.98 -7.61
N TYR A 37 9.03 2.21 -7.58
CA TYR A 37 9.54 2.85 -6.35
C TYR A 37 8.44 3.07 -5.29
N CYS A 38 7.21 3.36 -5.71
CA CYS A 38 6.08 3.60 -4.80
C CYS A 38 5.85 2.42 -3.85
N GLN A 39 6.02 1.19 -4.34
CA GLN A 39 5.81 -0.02 -3.54
C GLN A 39 6.79 -0.10 -2.37
N LYS A 40 8.06 0.30 -2.58
CA LYS A 40 9.08 0.24 -1.54
C LYS A 40 8.79 1.23 -0.42
N ASP A 41 8.37 2.45 -0.78
CA ASP A 41 8.04 3.50 0.20
C ASP A 41 6.78 3.13 1.00
N ILE A 42 5.77 2.54 0.35
CA ILE A 42 4.58 2.04 1.03
C ILE A 42 4.94 0.90 2.00
N VAL A 43 5.78 -0.05 1.59
CA VAL A 43 6.25 -1.13 2.48
C VAL A 43 7.05 -0.57 3.65
N ALA A 44 7.95 0.39 3.40
CA ALA A 44 8.74 1.04 4.45
C ALA A 44 7.83 1.75 5.45
N MET A 45 6.81 2.47 4.98
CA MET A 45 5.82 3.11 5.83
C MET A 45 4.97 2.09 6.60
N ALA A 46 4.55 0.99 5.98
CA ALA A 46 3.81 -0.07 6.65
C ALA A 46 4.62 -0.71 7.80
N LYS A 47 5.93 -0.94 7.58
CA LYS A 47 6.87 -1.38 8.61
C LYS A 47 6.98 -0.34 9.74
N ALA A 48 7.23 0.93 9.39
CA ALA A 48 7.42 2.00 10.36
C ALA A 48 6.18 2.33 11.19
N SER A 49 4.99 2.07 10.65
CA SER A 49 3.70 2.27 11.34
C SER A 49 3.26 1.06 12.18
N GLY A 50 4.07 -0.01 12.25
CA GLY A 50 3.79 -1.17 13.10
C GLY A 50 2.65 -2.05 12.59
N LEU A 51 2.27 -1.93 11.31
CA LEU A 51 1.20 -2.77 10.75
C LEU A 51 1.59 -4.24 10.72
N LYS A 52 0.61 -5.09 11.00
CA LYS A 52 0.72 -6.55 10.85
C LYS A 52 0.55 -6.96 9.38
N SER A 53 -0.35 -6.33 8.65
CA SER A 53 -0.53 -6.56 7.22
C SER A 53 -1.09 -5.34 6.48
N LEU A 54 -0.85 -5.29 5.17
CA LEU A 54 -1.39 -4.30 4.27
C LEU A 54 -1.85 -4.97 2.96
N LYS A 55 -3.11 -4.74 2.60
CA LYS A 55 -3.68 -5.14 1.30
C LYS A 55 -4.06 -3.89 0.52
N VAL A 56 -3.50 -3.74 -0.68
CA VAL A 56 -3.80 -2.63 -1.59
C VAL A 56 -4.53 -3.16 -2.81
N TYR A 57 -5.71 -2.62 -3.06
CA TYR A 57 -6.45 -2.81 -4.31
C TYR A 57 -6.14 -1.63 -5.22
N ALA A 58 -5.36 -1.86 -6.26
CA ALA A 58 -5.02 -0.85 -7.25
C ALA A 58 -5.81 -1.07 -8.53
N LYS A 59 -6.41 0.00 -9.07
CA LYS A 59 -7.04 -0.01 -10.39
C LYS A 59 -6.49 1.16 -11.18
N GLU A 60 -5.76 0.86 -12.25
CA GLU A 60 -5.27 1.88 -13.16
C GLU A 60 -6.39 2.37 -14.09
N ASP A 61 -6.46 3.66 -14.35
CA ASP A 61 -7.49 4.25 -15.22
C ASP A 61 -7.30 3.87 -16.70
N LYS A 62 -6.07 3.56 -17.14
CA LYS A 62 -5.80 3.27 -18.56
C LYS A 62 -6.18 1.84 -18.93
N THR A 63 -5.72 0.88 -18.16
CA THR A 63 -5.95 -0.54 -18.43
C THR A 63 -7.22 -1.06 -17.76
N HIS A 64 -7.70 -0.39 -16.69
CA HIS A 64 -8.80 -0.83 -15.83
C HIS A 64 -8.65 -2.22 -15.24
N ILE A 65 -7.46 -2.84 -15.36
CA ILE A 65 -7.16 -4.17 -14.83
C ILE A 65 -6.91 -4.04 -13.32
N PRO A 66 -7.72 -4.68 -12.47
CA PRO A 66 -7.49 -4.66 -11.03
C PRO A 66 -6.26 -5.48 -10.64
N LYS A 67 -5.43 -4.91 -9.79
CA LYS A 67 -4.30 -5.58 -9.15
C LYS A 67 -4.45 -5.54 -7.64
N ILE A 68 -4.00 -6.61 -6.99
CA ILE A 68 -3.96 -6.72 -5.55
C ILE A 68 -2.52 -6.88 -5.12
N TYR A 69 -2.09 -6.04 -4.19
CA TYR A 69 -0.79 -6.10 -3.56
C TYR A 69 -0.97 -6.48 -2.09
N GLU A 70 -0.33 -7.55 -1.66
CA GLU A 70 -0.42 -8.06 -0.29
C GLU A 70 0.96 -8.04 0.38
N TRP A 71 1.03 -7.45 1.56
CA TRP A 71 2.24 -7.40 2.39
C TRP A 71 1.89 -7.81 3.82
N ARG A 72 2.82 -8.48 4.50
CA ARG A 72 2.75 -8.86 5.91
C ARG A 72 4.05 -8.50 6.62
N ALA A 73 3.97 -8.24 7.92
CA ALA A 73 5.15 -8.02 8.75
C ALA A 73 6.18 -9.14 8.54
N GLY A 74 7.44 -8.74 8.34
CA GLY A 74 8.54 -9.65 7.96
C GLY A 74 8.81 -9.77 6.45
N MET A 75 7.94 -9.26 5.57
CA MET A 75 8.20 -9.23 4.13
C MET A 75 8.96 -7.97 3.70
N ASP A 76 9.77 -8.08 2.65
CA ASP A 76 10.53 -6.95 2.09
C ASP A 76 9.85 -6.24 0.92
N LYS A 77 8.89 -6.89 0.28
CA LYS A 77 8.14 -6.37 -0.87
C LYS A 77 6.71 -6.92 -0.87
N PHE A 78 5.84 -6.30 -1.64
CA PHE A 78 4.50 -6.84 -1.89
C PHE A 78 4.56 -8.15 -2.69
N ALA A 79 3.64 -9.05 -2.40
CA ALA A 79 3.19 -10.07 -3.34
C ALA A 79 2.12 -9.45 -4.26
N GLU A 80 2.37 -9.42 -5.56
CA GLU A 80 1.41 -8.94 -6.56
C GLU A 80 0.53 -10.10 -7.06
N ARG A 81 -0.78 -9.87 -7.14
CA ARG A 81 -1.73 -10.73 -7.84
C ARG A 81 -2.56 -9.91 -8.82
N LYS A 82 -2.57 -10.31 -10.08
CA LYS A 82 -3.48 -9.74 -11.10
C LYS A 82 -4.82 -10.43 -10.99
N VAL A 83 -5.90 -9.66 -10.92
CA VAL A 83 -7.26 -10.21 -10.97
C VAL A 83 -7.70 -10.11 -12.43
N GLN A 84 -7.80 -11.28 -13.06
CA GLN A 84 -8.20 -11.41 -14.46
C GLN A 84 -9.72 -11.37 -14.60
#